data_AF-A0A6P0PJY3-F1
#
_entry.id   AF-A0A6P0PJY3-F1
#
_cell.length_a   1.000
_cell.length_b   1.000
_cell.length_c   1.000
_cell.angle_alpha   90.00
_cell.angle_beta   90.00
_cell.angle_gamma   90.00
#
_symmetry.space_group_name_H-M   'P 1'
#
loop_
_entity.id
_entity.type
_entity.pdbx_description
1 polymer ?
#
loop_
_entity_poly.entity_id
_entity_poly.type
_entity_poly.pdbx_seq_one_letter_code
_entity_poly.pdbx_strand_id
1 'polypeptide(L)'
;MQRIPITYYLLPITYYLLPITYYLLPITYYLLPITYYISNQRIRNLNQQIAQIAQQEGAAYLNVHKLFTDSKGQMQHNLTTDGIHLTPLGYQVWQEALQYTESLIAANRAKALSL
;
A
#
# COMPACT_ATOMS: atom_id res chain seq x y z
N MET A 1 20.90 -24.02 -14.85
CA MET A 1 19.74 -23.45 -14.11
C MET A 1 19.29 -24.49 -13.09
N GLN A 2 19.85 -24.46 -11.88
CA GLN A 2 19.66 -25.49 -10.87
C GLN A 2 18.46 -25.12 -9.98
N ARG A 3 17.43 -25.95 -9.94
CA ARG A 3 16.29 -25.76 -9.02
C ARG A 3 16.72 -26.20 -7.62
N ILE A 4 16.59 -25.30 -6.65
CA ILE A 4 16.83 -25.61 -5.23
C ILE A 4 15.51 -26.19 -4.67
N PRO A 5 15.50 -27.41 -4.13
CA PRO A 5 14.33 -27.92 -3.44
C PRO A 5 14.24 -27.27 -2.05
N ILE A 6 13.08 -26.73 -1.71
CA ILE A 6 12.78 -26.24 -0.35
C ILE A 6 12.24 -27.44 0.44
N THR A 7 12.97 -27.85 1.47
CA THR A 7 12.58 -28.93 2.38
C THR A 7 11.82 -28.34 3.57
N TYR A 8 10.57 -28.75 3.79
CA TYR A 8 9.80 -28.36 4.98
C TYR A 8 10.00 -29.40 6.08
N TYR A 9 10.67 -29.01 7.17
CA TYR A 9 10.75 -29.82 8.38
C TYR A 9 9.49 -29.58 9.22
N LEU A 10 8.56 -30.54 9.20
CA LEU A 10 7.48 -30.59 10.19
C LEU A 10 8.06 -31.09 11.51
N LEU A 11 8.26 -30.19 12.47
CA LEU A 11 8.62 -30.56 13.83
C LEU A 11 7.43 -31.25 14.49
N PRO A 12 7.58 -32.48 15.03
CA PRO A 12 6.52 -33.09 15.83
C PRO A 12 6.41 -32.31 17.14
N ILE A 13 5.28 -31.63 17.35
CA ILE A 13 4.96 -31.02 18.64
C ILE A 13 4.61 -32.18 19.59
N THR A 14 5.55 -32.56 20.44
CA THR A 14 5.31 -33.50 21.53
C THR A 14 4.47 -32.80 22.61
N TYR A 15 3.17 -33.06 22.62
CA TYR A 15 2.29 -32.62 23.68
C TYR A 15 2.52 -33.48 24.94
N TYR A 16 3.18 -32.93 25.95
CA TYR A 16 3.10 -33.47 27.31
C TYR A 16 1.73 -33.10 27.89
N LEU A 17 0.79 -34.04 27.85
CA LEU A 17 -0.51 -33.92 28.52
C LEU A 17 -0.32 -34.08 30.03
N LEU A 18 -0.22 -32.95 30.75
CA LEU A 18 -0.46 -32.93 32.18
C LEU A 18 -1.99 -33.04 32.42
N PRO A 19 -2.46 -33.94 33.30
CA PRO A 19 -3.87 -34.07 33.59
C PRO A 19 -4.28 -32.91 34.51
N ILE A 20 -4.80 -31.83 33.93
CA ILE A 20 -5.47 -30.79 34.71
C ILE A 20 -6.97 -31.09 34.65
N THR A 21 -7.49 -31.34 35.85
CA THR A 21 -8.84 -31.70 36.24
C THR A 21 -9.93 -30.88 35.55
N TYR A 22 -11.03 -31.57 35.26
CA TYR A 22 -12.25 -31.09 34.62
C TYR A 22 -12.80 -29.78 35.21
N TYR A 23 -12.48 -28.66 34.58
CA TYR A 23 -13.40 -27.53 34.48
C TYR A 23 -13.65 -27.30 32.99
N LEU A 24 -14.86 -27.63 32.53
CA LEU A 24 -15.34 -27.32 31.18
C LEU A 24 -15.48 -25.80 31.03
N LEU A 25 -14.35 -25.11 30.86
CA LEU A 25 -14.35 -23.79 30.25
C LEU A 25 -14.48 -24.01 28.74
N PRO A 26 -15.48 -23.43 28.06
CA PRO A 26 -15.50 -23.43 26.60
C PRO A 26 -14.27 -22.65 26.14
N ILE A 27 -13.26 -23.35 25.63
CA ILE A 27 -12.14 -22.74 24.92
C ILE A 27 -12.74 -22.15 23.64
N THR A 28 -13.16 -20.90 23.72
CA THR A 28 -13.46 -20.10 22.55
C THR A 28 -12.13 -19.87 21.86
N TYR A 29 -11.83 -20.69 20.85
CA TYR A 29 -10.76 -20.40 19.90
C TYR A 29 -11.15 -19.13 19.16
N TYR A 30 -10.76 -17.97 19.69
CA TYR A 30 -10.77 -16.73 18.93
C TYR A 30 -9.79 -16.93 17.78
N LEU A 31 -10.31 -17.29 16.61
CA LEU A 31 -9.61 -17.08 15.34
C LEU A 31 -9.41 -15.57 15.24
N LEU A 32 -8.29 -15.08 15.77
CA LEU A 32 -7.90 -13.69 15.63
C LEU A 32 -7.83 -13.41 14.12
N PRO A 33 -8.64 -12.50 13.57
CA PRO A 33 -8.50 -12.13 12.18
C PRO A 33 -7.10 -11.55 11.99
N ILE A 34 -6.27 -12.24 11.22
CA ILE A 34 -4.95 -11.74 10.81
C ILE A 34 -5.22 -10.62 9.81
N THR A 35 -5.42 -9.41 10.34
CA THR A 35 -5.56 -8.20 9.56
C THR A 35 -4.14 -7.72 9.22
N TYR A 36 -3.75 -7.89 7.96
CA TYR A 36 -2.48 -7.37 7.46
C TYR A 36 -2.55 -5.84 7.35
N TYR A 37 -2.28 -5.13 8.44
CA TYR A 37 -2.18 -3.67 8.44
C TYR A 37 -0.94 -3.23 7.65
N ILE A 38 -1.15 -2.55 6.52
CA ILE A 38 -0.07 -1.90 5.77
C ILE A 38 0.17 -0.52 6.39
N SER A 39 1.40 -0.27 6.85
CA SER A 39 1.73 1.03 7.44
C SER A 39 1.93 2.11 6.38
N ASN A 40 1.54 3.35 6.67
CA ASN A 40 1.81 4.50 5.79
C ASN A 40 3.30 4.72 5.54
N GLN A 41 4.17 4.32 6.48
CA GLN A 41 5.61 4.36 6.25
C GLN A 41 6.03 3.42 5.11
N ARG A 42 5.48 2.20 5.06
CA ARG A 42 5.75 1.26 3.97
C ARG A 42 5.29 1.82 2.64
N ILE A 43 4.10 2.44 2.60
CA ILE A 43 3.57 3.10 1.39
C ILE A 43 4.50 4.21 0.91
N ARG A 44 4.96 5.08 1.80
CA ARG A 44 5.91 6.17 1.44
C ARG A 44 7.24 5.64 0.92
N ASN A 45 7.79 4.61 1.54
CA ASN A 45 9.02 3.97 1.08
C ASN A 45 8.84 3.39 -0.34
N LEU A 46 7.71 2.74 -0.62
CA LEU A 46 7.40 2.23 -1.95
C LEU A 46 7.25 3.35 -2.98
N ASN A 47 6.56 4.43 -2.63
CA ASN A 47 6.42 5.60 -3.51
C ASN A 47 7.79 6.21 -3.88
N GLN A 48 8.73 6.26 -2.93
CA GLN A 48 10.10 6.70 -3.19
C GLN A 48 10.85 5.76 -4.15
N GLN A 49 10.70 4.44 -3.98
CA GLN A 49 11.30 3.46 -4.88
C GLN A 49 10.72 3.55 -6.30
N ILE A 50 9.40 3.72 -6.43
CA ILE A 50 8.75 3.91 -7.74
C ILE A 50 9.26 5.18 -8.41
N ALA A 51 9.44 6.27 -7.66
CA ALA A 51 10.01 7.50 -8.20
C ALA A 51 11.46 7.31 -8.71
N GLN A 52 12.28 6.54 -7.99
CA GLN A 52 13.64 6.20 -8.41
C GLN A 52 13.65 5.35 -9.68
N ILE A 53 12.77 4.35 -9.76
CA ILE A 53 12.62 3.50 -10.97
C ILE A 53 12.19 4.37 -12.15
N ALA A 54 11.19 5.25 -11.99
CA ALA A 54 10.76 6.13 -13.06
C ALA A 54 11.92 7.00 -13.59
N GLN A 55 12.76 7.54 -12.70
CA GLN A 55 13.96 8.27 -13.10
C GLN A 55 14.95 7.40 -13.89
N GLN A 56 15.18 6.17 -13.45
CA GLN A 56 16.09 5.22 -14.12
C GLN A 56 15.60 4.84 -15.52
N GLU A 57 14.29 4.67 -15.67
CA GLU A 57 13.64 4.28 -16.93
C GLU A 57 13.32 5.46 -17.86
N GLY A 58 13.68 6.69 -17.48
CA GLY A 58 13.35 7.90 -18.26
C GLY A 58 11.84 8.19 -18.32
N ALA A 59 11.06 7.69 -17.36
CA ALA A 59 9.63 7.90 -17.24
C ALA A 59 9.29 9.06 -16.29
N ALA A 60 8.17 9.72 -16.54
CA ALA A 60 7.64 10.73 -15.61
C ALA A 60 6.99 10.07 -14.39
N TYR A 61 7.24 10.63 -13.20
CA TYR A 61 6.59 10.22 -11.95
C TYR A 61 5.69 11.32 -11.40
N LEU A 62 4.38 11.03 -11.33
CA LEU A 62 3.38 11.94 -10.74
C LEU A 62 3.07 11.51 -9.30
N ASN A 63 3.52 12.29 -8.31
CA ASN A 63 3.32 12.00 -6.89
C ASN A 63 1.94 12.45 -6.38
N VAL A 64 0.88 11.74 -6.79
CA VAL A 64 -0.49 12.06 -6.37
C VAL A 64 -0.72 11.85 -4.86
N HIS A 65 0.06 10.97 -4.21
CA HIS A 65 -0.08 10.68 -2.77
C HIS A 65 -0.04 11.95 -1.89
N LYS A 66 0.78 12.96 -2.26
CA LYS A 66 0.85 14.23 -1.51
C LYS A 66 -0.46 15.02 -1.52
N LEU A 67 -1.33 14.81 -2.50
CA LEU A 67 -2.61 15.50 -2.61
C LEU A 67 -3.69 14.88 -1.71
N PHE A 68 -3.52 13.60 -1.36
CA PHE A 68 -4.49 12.84 -0.56
C PHE A 68 -4.15 12.77 0.92
N THR A 69 -2.97 13.25 1.32
CA THR A 69 -2.48 13.11 2.69
C THR A 69 -2.42 14.45 3.42
N ASP A 70 -2.59 14.40 4.73
CA ASP A 70 -2.43 15.54 5.63
C ASP A 70 -0.95 15.82 5.94
N SER A 71 -0.69 16.80 6.80
CA SER A 71 0.68 17.16 7.23
C SER A 71 1.40 16.04 8.00
N LYS A 72 0.67 15.03 8.49
CA LYS A 72 1.20 13.85 9.19
C LYS A 72 1.34 12.65 8.25
N GLY A 73 1.03 12.79 6.96
CA GLY A 73 1.07 11.73 5.98
C GLY A 73 -0.02 10.68 6.17
N GLN A 74 -1.15 11.03 6.81
CA GLN A 74 -2.36 10.21 6.90
C GLN A 74 -3.30 10.59 5.76
N MET A 75 -4.03 9.62 5.21
CA MET A 75 -5.04 9.90 4.21
C MET A 75 -6.15 10.75 4.83
N GLN A 76 -6.53 11.83 4.14
CA GLN A 76 -7.59 12.71 4.63
C GLN A 76 -8.93 11.98 4.58
N HIS A 77 -9.63 11.92 5.72
CA HIS A 77 -10.83 11.10 5.88
C HIS A 77 -11.98 11.52 4.93
N ASN A 78 -12.06 12.79 4.54
CA ASN A 78 -13.07 13.26 3.58
C ASN A 78 -12.79 12.82 2.13
N LEU A 79 -11.58 12.34 1.83
CA LEU A 79 -11.17 11.91 0.49
C LEU A 79 -11.27 10.38 0.31
N THR A 80 -11.56 9.61 1.36
CA THR A 80 -11.63 8.15 1.31
C THR A 80 -12.81 7.57 2.09
N THR A 81 -13.32 6.41 1.66
CA THR A 81 -14.37 5.68 2.38
C THR A 81 -13.82 4.68 3.39
N ASP A 82 -12.64 4.12 3.12
CA ASP A 82 -12.07 3.00 3.89
C ASP A 82 -10.52 3.01 3.97
N GLY A 83 -9.88 4.09 3.53
CA GLY A 83 -8.43 4.21 3.45
C GLY A 83 -7.82 3.68 2.14
N ILE A 84 -8.63 3.17 1.21
CA ILE A 84 -8.20 2.67 -0.11
C ILE A 84 -9.05 3.28 -1.23
N HIS A 85 -10.37 3.23 -1.10
CA HIS A 85 -11.30 3.75 -2.08
C HIS A 85 -11.56 5.23 -1.84
N LEU A 86 -11.65 6.00 -2.94
CA LEU A 86 -11.88 7.44 -2.87
C LEU A 86 -13.36 7.78 -2.74
N THR A 87 -13.65 8.86 -2.03
CA THR A 87 -14.97 9.52 -2.08
C THR A 87 -15.13 10.27 -3.42
N PRO A 88 -16.34 10.75 -3.76
CA PRO A 88 -16.53 11.66 -4.90
C PRO A 88 -15.60 12.88 -4.85
N LEU A 89 -15.38 13.46 -3.67
CA LEU A 89 -14.42 14.55 -3.48
C LEU A 89 -12.97 14.09 -3.74
N GLY A 90 -12.60 12.90 -3.29
CA GLY A 90 -11.30 12.31 -3.61
C GLY A 90 -11.09 12.13 -5.12
N TYR A 91 -12.11 11.67 -5.85
CA TYR A 91 -12.05 11.58 -7.31
C TYR A 91 -11.92 12.94 -7.99
N GLN A 92 -12.57 13.98 -7.46
CA GLN A 92 -12.41 15.34 -7.97
C GLN A 92 -10.96 15.82 -7.83
N VAL A 93 -10.34 15.62 -6.66
CA VAL A 93 -8.92 15.94 -6.43
C VAL A 93 -8.02 15.18 -7.42
N TRP A 94 -8.31 13.90 -7.66
CA TRP A 94 -7.56 13.12 -8.65
C TRP A 94 -7.71 13.67 -10.07
N GLN A 95 -8.94 13.97 -10.47
CA GLN A 95 -9.25 14.49 -11.79
C GLN A 95 -8.55 15.83 -12.06
N GLU A 96 -8.58 16.75 -11.10
CA GLU A 96 -7.91 18.05 -11.21
C GLU A 96 -6.39 17.88 -11.35
N ALA A 97 -5.78 16.97 -10.58
CA ALA A 97 -4.35 16.69 -10.65
C ALA A 97 -3.92 16.16 -12.03
N LEU A 98 -4.71 15.26 -12.61
CA LEU A 98 -4.46 14.70 -13.94
C LEU A 98 -4.60 15.77 -15.02
N GLN A 99 -5.70 16.53 -15.01
CA GLN A 99 -5.94 17.61 -15.98
C GLN A 99 -4.83 18.66 -15.95
N TYR A 100 -4.40 19.08 -14.76
CA TYR A 100 -3.29 20.01 -14.60
C TYR A 100 -2.00 19.43 -15.18
N THR A 101 -1.68 18.16 -14.87
CA THR A 101 -0.47 17.49 -15.36
C THR A 101 -0.48 17.37 -16.89
N GLU A 102 -1.60 16.98 -17.49
CA GLU A 102 -1.77 16.89 -18.94
C GLU A 102 -1.57 18.26 -19.61
N SER A 103 -2.13 19.32 -19.03
CA SER A 103 -1.98 20.68 -19.55
C SER A 103 -0.52 21.16 -19.55
N LEU A 104 0.23 20.84 -18.48
CA LEU A 104 1.66 21.16 -18.39
C LEU A 104 2.48 20.39 -19.43
N ILE A 105 2.19 19.10 -19.61
CA ILE A 105 2.88 18.27 -20.62
C ILE A 105 2.61 18.82 -22.02
N ALA A 106 1.35 19.16 -22.33
CA ALA A 106 0.97 19.74 -23.61
C ALA A 106 1.68 21.08 -23.87
N ALA A 107 1.70 21.98 -22.87
CA ALA A 107 2.39 23.26 -22.97
C ALA A 107 3.91 23.10 -23.21
N ASN A 108 4.56 22.17 -22.50
CA ASN A 108 5.99 21.89 -22.67
C ASN A 108 6.30 21.32 -24.06
N ARG A 109 5.43 20.45 -24.60
CA ARG A 109 5.55 19.93 -25.97
C ARG A 109 5.41 21.03 -27.02
N ALA A 110 4.42 21.91 -26.87
CA ALA A 110 4.22 23.04 -27.79
C ALA A 110 5.43 23.99 -27.81
N LYS A 111 6.03 24.25 -26.63
CA LYS A 111 7.24 25.06 -26.52
C LYS A 111 8.47 24.40 -27.17
N ALA A 112 8.60 23.07 -27.06
CA ALA A 112 9.72 22.33 -27.67
C ALA A 112 9.64 22.27 -29.20
N LEU A 113 8.43 22.33 -29.78
CA LEU A 113 8.20 22.29 -31.23
C LEU A 113 8.28 23.67 -31.91
N SER A 114 8.39 24.76 -31.13
CA SER A 114 8.46 26.14 -31.62
C SER A 114 9.88 26.75 -31.55
N LEU A 115 10.88 25.93 -31.23
CA LEU A 115 12.32 26.24 -31.24
C LEU A 115 13.02 25.46 -32.36
#